data_AF-A0A7C6J153-F1
#
_entry.id   AF-A0A7C6J153-F1
#
_cell.length_a   1.000
_cell.length_b   1.000
_cell.length_c   1.000
_cell.angle_alpha   90.00
_cell.angle_beta   90.00
_cell.angle_gamma   90.00
#
_symmetry.space_group_name_H-M   'P 1'
#
loop_
_entity.id
_entity.type
_entity.pdbx_description
1 polymer ?
#
loop_
_entity_poly.entity_id
_entity_poly.type
_entity_poly.pdbx_seq_one_letter_code
_entity_poly.pdbx_strand_id
1 'polypeptide(L)'
;MFKVFLARYKNLITLIWCVGVFLYYKIVHDFQFKNGSSLVFLTLILVLPLSLHLHYAIVRKRTKKLKKGHQASFFGQIQFDYHSKEMNYTLLNPLHLLNKTTKLEETEDELKIITGDEAYATITFNNRLCKIEIENTEIVYNLYYDRVVFDTSDYDQKGFKYYTTENLYKAILSIIKNLKRERLFYQETRQGDKILVLKLFDRETEEILYEKKLRRRSLFGGEISLYEKKIII
;
A
#
# COMPACT_ATOMS: atom_id res chain seq x y z
N MET A 1 6.61 8.94 16.41
CA MET A 1 6.21 9.05 17.83
C MET A 1 6.43 10.48 18.39
N PHE A 2 7.62 11.08 18.24
CA PHE A 2 7.97 12.41 18.76
C PHE A 2 7.05 13.58 18.34
N LYS A 3 6.65 13.64 17.08
CA LYS A 3 5.73 14.70 16.56
C LYS A 3 4.34 14.68 17.22
N VAL A 4 3.87 13.49 17.58
CA VAL A 4 2.57 13.30 18.26
C VAL A 4 2.67 13.70 19.73
N PHE A 5 3.81 13.42 20.37
CA PHE A 5 4.11 13.84 21.74
C PHE A 5 4.12 15.37 21.88
N LEU A 6 4.84 16.07 21.00
CA LEU A 6 4.88 17.55 20.93
C LEU A 6 3.48 18.16 20.79
N ALA A 7 2.63 17.58 19.94
CA ALA A 7 1.27 18.07 19.74
C ALA A 7 0.37 17.87 20.97
N ARG A 8 0.57 16.79 21.73
CA ARG A 8 -0.22 16.46 22.93
C ARG A 8 0.15 17.35 24.12
N TYR A 9 1.44 17.62 24.34
CA TYR A 9 1.93 18.38 25.49
C TYR A 9 2.25 19.84 25.18
N LYS A 10 1.79 20.39 24.04
CA LYS A 10 2.13 21.74 23.58
C LYS A 10 1.96 22.82 24.65
N ASN A 11 0.87 22.78 25.42
CA ASN A 11 0.57 23.80 26.43
C ASN A 11 1.54 23.72 27.62
N LEU A 12 1.91 22.50 28.02
CA LEU A 12 2.85 22.26 29.12
C LEU A 12 4.27 22.66 28.73
N ILE A 13 4.69 22.34 27.50
CA ILE A 13 5.98 22.76 26.94
C ILE A 13 6.06 24.28 26.82
N THR A 14 5.01 24.93 26.31
CA THR A 14 4.92 26.39 26.25
C THR A 14 4.99 27.03 27.64
N LEU A 15 4.30 26.45 28.63
CA LEU A 15 4.31 26.98 30.00
C LEU A 15 5.71 26.87 30.63
N ILE A 16 6.35 25.71 30.54
CA ILE A 16 7.72 25.50 31.05
C ILE A 16 8.70 26.46 30.37
N TRP A 17 8.58 26.65 29.05
CA TRP A 17 9.41 27.57 28.31
C TRP A 17 9.24 29.02 28.79
N CYS A 18 8.00 29.51 28.87
CA CYS A 18 7.73 30.87 29.33
C CYS A 18 8.29 31.08 30.74
N VAL A 19 8.03 30.15 31.67
CA VAL A 19 8.56 30.22 33.05
C VAL A 19 10.09 30.26 33.03
N GLY A 20 10.75 29.43 32.22
CA GLY A 20 12.21 29.45 32.07
C GLY A 20 12.75 30.79 31.57
N VAL A 21 12.11 31.38 30.56
CA VAL A 21 12.50 32.70 30.03
C VAL A 21 12.29 33.80 31.07
N PHE A 22 11.18 33.78 31.82
CA PHE A 22 10.94 34.74 32.90
C PHE A 22 11.98 34.61 34.02
N LEU A 23 12.31 33.40 34.45
CA LEU A 23 13.32 33.16 35.48
C LEU A 23 14.71 33.61 35.03
N TYR A 24 15.10 33.30 33.79
CA TYR A 24 16.37 33.74 33.22
C TYR A 24 16.50 35.26 33.25
N TYR A 25 15.48 35.98 32.77
CA TYR A 25 15.49 37.44 32.74
C TYR A 25 15.40 38.07 34.14
N LYS A 26 14.74 37.41 35.09
CA LYS A 26 14.74 37.85 36.50
C LYS A 26 16.13 37.72 37.12
N ILE A 27 16.83 36.61 36.90
CA ILE A 27 18.14 36.34 37.52
C ILE A 27 19.25 37.20 36.90
N VAL A 28 19.30 37.28 35.57
CA VAL A 28 20.42 37.92 34.86
C VAL A 28 20.24 39.44 34.74
N HIS A 29 19.00 39.88 34.54
CA HIS A 29 18.71 41.27 34.23
C HIS A 29 17.83 41.98 35.26
N ASP A 30 17.30 41.27 36.26
CA ASP A 30 16.31 41.79 37.23
C ASP A 30 15.13 42.52 36.56
N PHE A 31 14.75 42.06 35.35
CA PHE A 31 13.79 42.74 34.47
C PHE A 31 14.14 44.19 34.09
N GLN A 32 15.39 44.63 34.27
CA GLN A 32 15.88 45.89 33.76
C GLN A 32 16.27 45.75 32.29
N PHE A 33 15.42 46.26 31.41
CA PHE A 33 15.66 46.20 29.97
C PHE A 33 16.55 47.36 29.51
N LYS A 34 17.85 47.09 29.30
CA LYS A 34 18.80 48.03 28.69
C LYS A 34 19.23 47.54 27.30
N ASN A 35 19.60 48.45 26.40
CA ASN A 35 20.20 48.16 25.08
C ASN A 35 19.40 47.17 24.19
N GLY A 36 18.07 47.29 24.13
CA GLY A 36 17.26 46.45 23.24
C GLY A 36 17.01 45.02 23.73
N SER A 37 17.41 44.69 24.96
CA SER A 37 17.10 43.41 25.62
C SER A 37 15.59 43.11 25.73
N SER A 38 14.74 44.14 25.67
CA SER A 38 13.27 44.01 25.60
C SER A 38 12.80 43.32 24.31
N LEU A 39 13.43 43.63 23.17
CA LEU A 39 13.12 42.98 21.90
C LEU A 39 13.55 41.50 21.94
N VAL A 40 14.71 41.21 22.53
CA VAL A 40 15.20 39.84 22.70
C VAL A 40 14.27 39.04 23.63
N PHE A 41 13.77 39.66 24.69
CA PHE A 41 12.81 39.03 25.60
C PHE A 41 11.50 38.69 24.90
N LEU A 42 10.95 39.65 24.14
CA LEU A 42 9.73 39.45 23.36
C LEU A 42 9.89 38.36 22.30
N THR A 43 11.01 38.33 21.58
CA THR A 43 11.25 37.29 20.57
C THR A 43 11.37 35.91 21.21
N LEU A 44 12.09 35.77 22.33
CA LEU A 44 12.21 34.49 23.05
C LEU A 44 10.87 33.97 23.57
N ILE A 45 10.02 34.86 24.09
CA ILE A 45 8.69 34.49 24.58
C ILE A 45 7.77 34.09 23.43
N LEU A 46 7.86 34.74 22.26
CA LEU A 46 6.90 34.55 21.17
C LEU A 46 7.27 33.43 20.20
N VAL A 47 8.55 33.24 19.88
CA VAL A 47 8.97 32.35 18.77
C VAL A 47 8.63 30.88 19.02
N LEU A 48 8.89 30.37 20.22
CA LEU A 48 8.67 28.96 20.53
C LEU A 48 7.16 28.62 20.67
N PRO A 49 6.33 29.43 21.34
CA PRO A 49 4.88 29.21 21.36
C PRO A 49 4.22 29.33 19.99
N LEU A 50 4.61 30.31 19.17
CA LEU A 50 4.08 30.48 17.82
C LEU A 50 4.41 29.28 16.93
N SER A 51 5.67 28.83 16.91
CA SER A 51 6.09 27.68 16.12
C SER A 51 5.39 26.38 16.53
N LEU A 52 5.23 26.12 17.84
CA LEU A 52 4.45 24.99 18.35
C LEU A 52 2.97 25.07 17.96
N HIS A 53 2.37 26.26 18.02
CA HIS A 53 0.97 26.45 17.65
C HIS A 53 0.74 26.18 16.15
N LEU A 54 1.65 26.65 15.29
CA LEU A 54 1.61 26.45 13.85
C LEU A 54 1.79 24.95 13.51
N HIS A 55 2.74 24.29 14.17
CA HIS A 55 2.94 22.84 14.03
C HIS A 55 1.69 22.04 14.46
N TYR A 56 1.10 22.39 15.61
CA TYR A 56 -0.13 21.77 16.09
C TYR A 56 -1.30 21.97 15.10
N ALA A 57 -1.45 23.16 14.52
CA ALA A 57 -2.50 23.44 13.55
C ALA A 57 -2.37 22.53 12.30
N ILE A 58 -1.15 22.32 11.81
CA ILE A 58 -0.87 21.41 10.68
C ILE A 58 -1.23 19.96 11.05
N VAL A 59 -0.75 19.46 12.20
CA VAL A 59 -1.03 18.09 12.66
C VAL A 59 -2.52 17.88 12.93
N ARG A 60 -3.21 18.87 13.51
CA ARG A 60 -4.65 18.83 13.75
C ARG A 60 -5.45 18.79 12.44
N LYS A 61 -5.06 19.56 11.43
CA LYS A 61 -5.70 19.50 10.10
C LYS A 61 -5.55 18.11 9.49
N ARG A 62 -4.35 17.51 9.54
CA ARG A 62 -4.10 16.14 9.04
C ARG A 62 -4.91 15.09 9.81
N THR A 63 -4.92 15.15 11.14
CA THR A 63 -5.68 14.19 11.97
C THR A 63 -7.20 14.37 11.83
N LYS A 64 -7.71 15.59 11.63
CA LYS A 64 -9.13 15.80 11.29
C LYS A 64 -9.51 15.21 9.94
N LYS A 65 -8.66 15.34 8.91
CA LYS A 65 -8.87 14.67 7.62
C LYS A 65 -8.92 13.15 7.80
N LEU A 66 -7.96 12.57 8.53
CA LEU A 66 -7.94 11.15 8.85
C LEU A 66 -9.21 10.70 9.61
N LYS A 67 -9.64 11.45 10.63
CA LYS A 67 -10.85 11.14 11.42
C LYS A 67 -12.15 11.29 10.62
N LYS A 68 -12.24 12.26 9.71
CA LYS A 68 -13.40 12.40 8.80
C LYS A 68 -13.48 11.24 7.81
N GLY A 69 -12.34 10.77 7.31
CA GLY A 69 -12.26 9.53 6.54
C GLY A 69 -12.84 8.36 7.35
N HIS A 70 -12.38 8.17 8.59
CA HIS A 70 -12.85 7.09 9.47
C HIS A 70 -14.37 7.13 9.84
N GLN A 71 -15.08 8.24 9.60
CA GLN A 71 -16.53 8.31 9.80
C GLN A 71 -17.34 7.91 8.55
N ALA A 72 -16.75 8.01 7.36
CA ALA A 72 -17.34 7.47 6.14
C ALA A 72 -17.07 5.95 6.06
N SER A 73 -17.96 5.19 5.43
CA SER A 73 -17.69 3.78 5.12
C SER A 73 -16.39 3.69 4.32
N PHE A 74 -15.65 2.58 4.45
CA PHE A 74 -14.37 2.43 3.76
C PHE A 74 -14.54 2.54 2.24
N PHE A 75 -15.65 1.99 1.71
CA PHE A 75 -16.04 2.17 0.31
C PHE A 75 -16.40 3.62 -0.03
N GLY A 76 -17.10 4.34 0.85
CA GLY A 76 -17.34 5.78 0.67
C GLY A 76 -16.06 6.61 0.60
N GLN A 77 -14.98 6.19 1.27
CA GLN A 77 -13.65 6.80 1.09
C GLN A 77 -13.08 6.49 -0.30
N ILE A 78 -13.24 5.27 -0.81
CA ILE A 78 -12.80 4.89 -2.15
C ILE A 78 -13.55 5.68 -3.23
N GLN A 79 -14.87 5.82 -3.10
CA GLN A 79 -15.69 6.67 -3.98
C GLN A 79 -15.24 8.13 -3.92
N PHE A 80 -14.96 8.64 -2.71
CA PHE A 80 -14.40 10.00 -2.56
C PHE A 80 -13.03 10.14 -3.25
N ASP A 81 -12.13 9.16 -3.09
CA ASP A 81 -10.81 9.16 -3.72
C ASP A 81 -10.92 9.11 -5.26
N TYR A 82 -11.93 8.40 -5.78
CA TYR A 82 -12.27 8.36 -7.20
C TYR A 82 -12.75 9.73 -7.70
N HIS A 83 -13.78 10.32 -7.08
CA HIS A 83 -14.32 11.62 -7.50
C HIS A 83 -13.34 12.79 -7.31
N SER A 84 -12.49 12.73 -6.27
CA SER A 84 -11.46 13.74 -6.01
C SER A 84 -10.21 13.61 -6.88
N LYS A 85 -10.17 12.59 -7.76
CA LYS A 85 -9.03 12.22 -8.62
C LYS A 85 -7.77 11.79 -7.86
N GLU A 86 -7.81 11.61 -6.54
CA GLU A 86 -6.66 11.09 -5.78
C GLU A 86 -6.34 9.64 -6.19
N MET A 87 -7.38 8.83 -6.46
CA MET A 87 -7.26 7.45 -6.94
C MET A 87 -6.55 7.33 -8.29
N ASN A 88 -6.63 8.36 -9.14
CA ASN A 88 -5.96 8.37 -10.43
C ASN A 88 -4.44 8.26 -10.25
N TYR A 89 -3.88 9.01 -9.31
CA TYR A 89 -2.45 9.04 -9.07
C TYR A 89 -1.96 7.82 -8.28
N THR A 90 -2.76 7.34 -7.33
CA THR A 90 -2.35 6.27 -6.41
C THR A 90 -2.58 4.86 -6.96
N LEU A 91 -3.62 4.65 -7.77
CA LEU A 91 -3.98 3.34 -8.30
C LEU A 91 -4.08 3.29 -9.83
N LEU A 92 -4.89 4.15 -10.46
CA LEU A 92 -5.24 3.98 -11.88
C LEU A 92 -4.06 4.20 -12.82
N ASN A 93 -3.27 5.26 -12.62
CA ASN A 93 -2.08 5.53 -13.44
C ASN A 93 -1.04 4.39 -13.29
N PRO A 94 -0.68 3.94 -12.08
CA PRO A 94 0.17 2.76 -11.91
C PRO A 94 -0.40 1.50 -12.57
N LEU A 95 -1.71 1.23 -12.46
CA LEU A 95 -2.35 0.10 -13.14
C LEU A 95 -2.27 0.23 -14.66
N HIS A 96 -2.50 1.42 -15.20
CA HIS A 96 -2.38 1.68 -16.63
C HIS A 96 -0.94 1.48 -17.12
N LEU A 97 0.07 1.86 -16.34
CA LEU A 97 1.47 1.59 -16.69
C LEU A 97 1.78 0.08 -16.70
N LEU A 98 1.15 -0.70 -15.83
CA LEU A 98 1.35 -2.15 -15.74
C LEU A 98 0.58 -2.93 -16.82
N ASN A 99 -0.68 -2.56 -17.08
CA ASN A 99 -1.62 -3.34 -17.90
C ASN A 99 -2.13 -2.62 -19.15
N LYS A 100 -1.61 -1.43 -19.49
CA LYS A 100 -1.88 -0.63 -20.71
C LYS A 100 -3.32 -0.20 -20.98
N THR A 101 -4.32 -0.75 -20.31
CA THR A 101 -5.74 -0.45 -20.54
C THR A 101 -6.53 -0.66 -19.25
N THR A 102 -7.30 0.35 -18.85
CA THR A 102 -8.21 0.30 -17.68
C THR A 102 -9.59 0.82 -18.08
N LYS A 103 -10.61 -0.04 -18.09
CA LYS A 103 -12.02 0.39 -18.16
C LYS A 103 -12.56 0.51 -16.74
N LEU A 104 -13.40 1.53 -16.53
CA LEU A 104 -14.00 1.84 -15.23
C LEU A 104 -15.52 1.81 -15.37
N GLU A 105 -16.16 1.05 -14.49
CA GLU A 105 -17.61 0.95 -14.38
C GLU A 105 -17.98 1.29 -12.93
N GLU A 106 -18.83 2.31 -12.74
CA GLU A 106 -19.28 2.75 -11.42
C GLU A 106 -20.79 2.56 -11.29
N THR A 107 -21.18 1.94 -10.19
CA THR A 107 -22.57 1.81 -9.73
C THR A 107 -22.66 2.33 -8.29
N GLU A 108 -23.88 2.49 -7.76
CA GLU A 108 -24.05 3.01 -6.38
C GLU A 108 -23.35 2.14 -5.33
N ASP A 109 -23.32 0.81 -5.54
CA ASP A 109 -22.80 -0.16 -4.58
C ASP A 109 -21.42 -0.73 -4.92
N GLU A 110 -20.99 -0.60 -6.18
CA GLU A 110 -19.73 -1.19 -6.66
C GLU A 110 -18.98 -0.27 -7.62
N LEU A 111 -17.66 -0.23 -7.46
CA LEU A 111 -16.72 0.36 -8.41
C LEU A 111 -15.88 -0.76 -9.01
N LYS A 112 -15.89 -0.92 -10.33
CA LYS A 112 -15.19 -1.99 -11.05
C LYS A 112 -14.13 -1.40 -11.97
N ILE A 113 -12.94 -1.99 -11.94
CA ILE A 113 -11.80 -1.66 -12.80
C ILE A 113 -11.41 -2.91 -13.56
N ILE A 114 -11.52 -2.87 -14.88
CA ILE A 114 -11.09 -3.95 -15.77
C ILE A 114 -9.71 -3.58 -16.30
N THR A 115 -8.72 -4.46 -16.11
CA THR A 115 -7.33 -4.20 -16.50
C THR A 115 -6.88 -5.10 -17.65
N GLY A 116 -6.16 -4.55 -18.63
CA GLY A 116 -5.59 -5.29 -19.76
C GLY A 116 -6.40 -5.22 -21.06
N ASP A 117 -5.73 -5.47 -22.19
CA ASP A 117 -6.33 -5.44 -23.53
C ASP A 117 -7.42 -6.50 -23.72
N GLU A 118 -7.32 -7.63 -23.02
CA GLU A 118 -8.31 -8.73 -22.99
C GLU A 118 -8.95 -8.91 -21.59
N ALA A 119 -9.03 -7.84 -20.80
CA ALA A 119 -9.60 -7.87 -19.44
C ALA A 119 -8.85 -8.72 -18.40
N TYR A 120 -7.58 -9.11 -18.62
CA TYR A 120 -6.69 -9.88 -17.73
C TYR A 120 -7.08 -10.00 -16.24
N ALA A 121 -7.35 -8.89 -15.55
CA ALA A 121 -7.87 -8.91 -14.19
C ALA A 121 -8.98 -7.88 -13.97
N THR A 122 -10.00 -8.30 -13.23
CA THR A 122 -11.15 -7.49 -12.81
C THR A 122 -11.02 -7.17 -11.32
N ILE A 123 -10.98 -5.87 -10.98
CA ILE A 123 -10.89 -5.38 -9.60
C ILE A 123 -12.24 -4.74 -9.23
N THR A 124 -12.96 -5.32 -8.28
CA THR A 124 -14.27 -4.84 -7.84
C THR A 124 -14.21 -4.39 -6.39
N PHE A 125 -14.52 -3.12 -6.13
CA PHE A 125 -14.65 -2.56 -4.80
C PHE A 125 -16.13 -2.54 -4.43
N ASN A 126 -16.47 -3.03 -3.24
CA ASN A 126 -17.80 -2.90 -2.67
C ASN A 126 -17.72 -2.43 -1.21
N ASN A 127 -18.85 -2.36 -0.52
CA ASN A 127 -18.91 -1.91 0.88
C ASN A 127 -18.08 -2.75 1.88
N ARG A 128 -17.72 -4.00 1.55
CA ARG A 128 -17.12 -4.95 2.48
C ARG A 128 -15.67 -5.31 2.15
N LEU A 129 -15.33 -5.41 0.87
CA LEU A 129 -14.06 -5.90 0.38
C LEU A 129 -13.69 -5.30 -1.00
N CYS A 130 -12.43 -5.48 -1.37
CA CYS A 130 -11.98 -5.41 -2.75
C CYS A 130 -11.74 -6.84 -3.24
N LYS A 131 -12.38 -7.21 -4.35
CA LYS A 131 -12.20 -8.48 -5.03
C LYS A 131 -11.30 -8.28 -6.23
N ILE A 132 -10.32 -9.16 -6.43
CA ILE A 132 -9.53 -9.22 -7.66
C ILE A 132 -9.74 -10.58 -8.27
N GLU A 133 -10.42 -10.64 -9.41
CA GLU A 133 -10.66 -11.85 -10.19
C GLU A 133 -9.69 -11.86 -11.37
N ILE A 134 -9.00 -12.98 -11.58
CA ILE A 134 -8.10 -13.15 -12.72
C ILE A 134 -8.87 -13.90 -13.80
N GLU A 135 -9.03 -13.27 -14.96
CA GLU A 135 -9.83 -13.82 -16.05
C GLU A 135 -9.26 -15.16 -16.52
N ASN A 136 -10.15 -16.07 -16.90
CA ASN A 136 -9.82 -17.45 -17.30
C ASN A 136 -9.15 -18.30 -16.20
N THR A 137 -9.27 -17.90 -14.93
CA THR A 137 -8.83 -18.70 -13.78
C THR A 137 -9.91 -18.73 -12.69
N GLU A 138 -9.82 -19.70 -11.78
CA GLU A 138 -10.65 -19.73 -10.55
C GLU A 138 -10.02 -18.90 -9.41
N ILE A 139 -8.93 -18.17 -9.69
CA ILE A 139 -8.17 -17.44 -8.67
C ILE A 139 -8.87 -16.12 -8.37
N VAL A 140 -9.25 -15.98 -7.10
CA VAL A 140 -9.88 -14.78 -6.56
C VAL A 140 -9.13 -14.33 -5.32
N TYR A 141 -8.67 -13.07 -5.31
CA TYR A 141 -8.11 -12.42 -4.13
C TYR A 141 -9.16 -11.56 -3.45
N ASN A 142 -9.49 -11.85 -2.18
CA ASN A 142 -10.37 -10.99 -1.40
C ASN A 142 -9.58 -10.17 -0.37
N LEU A 143 -9.70 -8.84 -0.46
CA LEU A 143 -9.10 -7.89 0.46
C LEU A 143 -10.20 -7.29 1.35
N TYR A 144 -10.36 -7.82 2.56
CA TYR A 144 -11.46 -7.49 3.44
C TYR A 144 -11.22 -6.19 4.22
N TYR A 145 -12.16 -5.25 4.11
CA TYR A 145 -12.23 -4.07 4.98
C TYR A 145 -12.93 -4.44 6.29
N ASP A 146 -14.07 -5.13 6.17
CA ASP A 146 -14.88 -5.50 7.32
C ASP A 146 -14.31 -6.72 8.06
N ARG A 147 -14.73 -6.89 9.32
CA ARG A 147 -14.36 -8.05 10.16
C ARG A 147 -15.08 -9.33 9.75
N VAL A 148 -16.23 -9.21 9.08
CA VAL A 148 -17.03 -10.35 8.62
C VAL A 148 -16.39 -10.90 7.34
N VAL A 149 -15.85 -12.11 7.44
CA VAL A 149 -15.20 -12.85 6.35
C VAL A 149 -16.15 -13.97 5.95
N PHE A 150 -16.43 -14.09 4.65
CA PHE A 150 -17.40 -15.08 4.14
C PHE A 150 -16.72 -16.41 3.81
N ASP A 151 -15.60 -16.33 3.09
CA ASP A 151 -14.73 -17.47 2.81
C ASP A 151 -13.28 -17.05 3.02
N THR A 152 -12.44 -18.00 3.45
CA THR A 152 -11.01 -17.81 3.63
C THR A 152 -10.26 -18.66 2.63
N SER A 153 -9.77 -18.03 1.57
CA SER A 153 -8.71 -18.59 0.75
C SER A 153 -7.34 -18.27 1.35
N ASP A 154 -6.32 -19.04 0.97
CA ASP A 154 -4.92 -18.75 1.33
C ASP A 154 -4.42 -17.41 0.74
N TYR A 155 -5.16 -16.84 -0.21
CA TYR A 155 -4.82 -15.60 -0.91
C TYR A 155 -5.44 -14.35 -0.28
N ASP A 156 -6.37 -14.52 0.66
CA ASP A 156 -7.14 -13.42 1.21
C ASP A 156 -6.35 -12.61 2.23
N GLN A 157 -6.53 -11.29 2.21
CA GLN A 157 -5.90 -10.37 3.15
C GLN A 157 -6.96 -9.60 3.95
N LYS A 158 -6.67 -9.33 5.23
CA LYS A 158 -7.64 -8.79 6.20
C LYS A 158 -7.09 -7.54 6.89
N GLY A 159 -8.01 -6.76 7.46
CA GLY A 159 -7.67 -5.66 8.37
C GLY A 159 -7.44 -4.31 7.70
N PHE A 160 -7.86 -4.14 6.44
CA PHE A 160 -7.67 -2.89 5.71
C PHE A 160 -8.42 -1.70 6.31
N LYS A 161 -9.51 -1.93 7.07
CA LYS A 161 -10.24 -0.87 7.80
C LYS A 161 -9.39 -0.10 8.83
N TYR A 162 -8.27 -0.66 9.28
CA TYR A 162 -7.36 0.01 10.22
C TYR A 162 -6.30 0.87 9.53
N TYR A 163 -6.27 0.86 8.19
CA TYR A 163 -5.28 1.53 7.38
C TYR A 163 -5.95 2.56 6.44
N THR A 164 -5.13 3.40 5.81
CA THR A 164 -5.60 4.30 4.75
C THR A 164 -5.91 3.53 3.47
N THR A 165 -6.78 4.07 2.62
CA THR A 165 -7.09 3.54 1.27
C THR A 165 -5.82 3.37 0.42
N GLU A 166 -4.81 4.23 0.60
CA GLU A 166 -3.49 4.07 -0.03
C GLU A 166 -2.83 2.71 0.22
N ASN A 167 -3.00 2.11 1.41
CA ASN A 167 -2.41 0.81 1.70
C ASN A 167 -3.13 -0.32 0.96
N LEU A 168 -4.45 -0.20 0.79
CA LEU A 168 -5.21 -1.10 -0.06
C LEU A 168 -4.71 -1.00 -1.51
N TYR A 169 -4.57 0.21 -2.04
CA TYR A 169 -4.11 0.42 -3.42
C TYR A 169 -2.71 -0.17 -3.64
N LYS A 170 -1.80 0.00 -2.69
CA LYS A 170 -0.47 -0.65 -2.75
C LYS A 170 -0.54 -2.17 -2.75
N ALA A 171 -1.43 -2.76 -1.95
CA ALA A 171 -1.62 -4.21 -1.92
C ALA A 171 -2.14 -4.72 -3.27
N ILE A 172 -3.14 -4.05 -3.85
CA ILE A 172 -3.68 -4.36 -5.19
C ILE A 172 -2.57 -4.30 -6.25
N LEU A 173 -1.80 -3.20 -6.28
CA LEU A 173 -0.69 -3.05 -7.22
C LEU A 173 0.37 -4.14 -7.05
N SER A 174 0.66 -4.53 -5.80
CA SER A 174 1.61 -5.62 -5.54
C SER A 174 1.11 -6.95 -6.07
N ILE A 175 -0.19 -7.26 -5.91
CA ILE A 175 -0.80 -8.50 -6.42
C ILE A 175 -0.72 -8.50 -7.94
N ILE A 176 -1.23 -7.46 -8.61
CA ILE A 176 -1.21 -7.35 -10.08
C ILE A 176 0.22 -7.39 -10.62
N LYS A 177 1.17 -6.70 -9.97
CA LYS A 177 2.59 -6.75 -10.36
C LYS A 177 3.17 -8.15 -10.22
N ASN A 178 2.85 -8.88 -9.15
CA ASN A 178 3.34 -10.24 -8.94
C ASN A 178 2.74 -11.24 -9.94
N LEU A 179 1.48 -11.07 -10.32
CA LEU A 179 0.82 -11.88 -11.34
C LEU A 179 1.43 -11.64 -12.73
N LYS A 180 1.76 -10.38 -13.04
CA LYS A 180 2.48 -9.99 -14.26
C LYS A 180 3.94 -10.39 -14.29
N ARG A 181 4.56 -10.67 -13.13
CA ARG A 181 5.94 -11.17 -13.12
C ARG A 181 5.95 -12.54 -13.76
N GLU A 182 6.62 -12.64 -14.90
CA GLU A 182 6.99 -13.90 -15.54
C GLU A 182 8.00 -14.63 -14.64
N ARG A 183 7.55 -15.08 -13.47
CA ARG A 183 8.43 -15.62 -12.45
C ARG A 183 8.59 -17.12 -12.65
N LEU A 184 7.52 -17.81 -13.03
CA LEU A 184 7.46 -19.27 -13.07
C LEU A 184 7.55 -19.80 -14.50
N PHE A 185 8.61 -20.57 -14.75
CA PHE A 185 8.83 -21.25 -16.01
C PHE A 185 8.74 -22.75 -15.83
N TYR A 186 8.17 -23.38 -16.84
CA TYR A 186 8.05 -24.83 -16.89
C TYR A 186 8.88 -25.37 -18.04
N GLN A 187 9.80 -26.27 -17.70
CA GLN A 187 10.71 -26.92 -18.63
C GLN A 187 10.46 -28.42 -18.60
N GLU A 188 10.21 -28.96 -19.79
CA GLU A 188 10.10 -30.39 -20.04
C GLU A 188 11.35 -30.86 -20.78
N THR A 189 12.03 -31.85 -20.23
CA THR A 189 13.03 -32.60 -21.00
C THR A 189 12.35 -33.82 -21.59
N ARG A 190 12.32 -33.93 -22.92
CA ARG A 190 11.72 -35.04 -23.67
C ARG A 190 12.78 -35.87 -24.39
N GLN A 191 12.43 -37.11 -24.71
CA GLN A 191 13.21 -38.00 -25.58
C GLN A 191 12.22 -38.67 -26.55
N GLY A 192 12.18 -38.19 -27.79
CA GLY A 192 11.04 -38.43 -28.68
C GLY A 192 9.72 -37.92 -28.06
N ASP A 193 8.68 -38.76 -28.08
CA ASP A 193 7.35 -38.42 -27.53
C ASP A 193 7.25 -38.52 -25.99
N LYS A 194 8.32 -38.93 -25.30
CA LYS A 194 8.28 -39.20 -23.85
C LYS A 194 8.87 -38.06 -23.04
N ILE A 195 8.15 -37.63 -22.00
CA ILE A 195 8.63 -36.67 -21.00
C ILE A 195 9.49 -37.40 -19.96
N LEU A 196 10.74 -36.97 -19.80
CA LEU A 196 11.71 -37.55 -18.86
C LEU A 196 11.75 -36.78 -17.54
N VAL A 197 11.78 -35.45 -17.61
CA VAL A 197 11.91 -34.57 -16.45
C VAL A 197 10.99 -33.38 -16.62
N LEU A 198 10.30 -33.03 -15.54
CA LEU A 198 9.51 -31.83 -15.40
C LEU A 198 10.16 -30.93 -14.35
N LYS A 199 10.46 -29.69 -14.73
CA LYS A 199 10.99 -28.67 -13.82
C LYS A 199 10.09 -27.45 -13.84
N LEU A 200 9.68 -27.01 -12.66
CA LEU A 200 9.18 -25.67 -12.41
C LEU A 200 10.31 -24.89 -11.73
N PHE A 201 10.71 -23.77 -12.31
CA PHE A 201 11.75 -22.94 -11.74
C PHE A 201 11.36 -21.46 -11.79
N ASP A 202 11.87 -20.73 -10.81
CA ASP A 202 11.79 -19.29 -10.75
C ASP A 202 12.91 -18.70 -11.62
N ARG A 203 12.57 -17.92 -12.65
CA ARG A 203 13.56 -17.38 -13.59
C ARG A 203 14.37 -16.22 -13.02
N GLU A 204 13.88 -15.51 -11.99
CA GLU A 204 14.65 -14.44 -11.35
C GLU A 204 15.69 -14.99 -10.37
N THR A 205 15.36 -16.07 -9.65
CA THR A 205 16.26 -16.68 -8.66
C THR A 205 17.01 -17.91 -9.17
N GLU A 206 16.66 -18.40 -10.36
CA GLU A 206 17.09 -19.68 -10.93
C GLU A 206 16.80 -20.89 -10.01
N GLU A 207 15.90 -20.71 -9.03
CA GLU A 207 15.57 -21.74 -8.05
C GLU A 207 14.59 -22.76 -8.63
N ILE A 208 14.92 -24.05 -8.54
CA ILE A 208 14.02 -25.14 -8.93
C ILE A 208 13.02 -25.35 -7.80
N LEU A 209 11.80 -24.87 -8.01
CA LEU A 209 10.70 -24.98 -7.04
C LEU A 209 10.08 -26.38 -7.03
N TYR A 210 10.13 -27.08 -8.16
CA TYR A 210 9.62 -28.43 -8.29
C TYR A 210 10.34 -29.19 -9.40
N GLU A 211 10.87 -30.38 -9.09
CA GLU A 211 11.42 -31.31 -10.07
C GLU A 211 10.77 -32.68 -9.91
N LYS A 212 10.19 -33.20 -11.00
CA LYS A 212 9.70 -34.58 -11.07
C LYS A 212 10.44 -35.34 -12.15
N LYS A 213 11.21 -36.34 -11.73
CA LYS A 213 11.86 -37.31 -12.62
C LYS A 213 10.92 -38.49 -12.82
N LEU A 214 10.48 -38.73 -14.04
CA LEU A 214 9.63 -39.88 -14.36
C LEU A 214 10.54 -41.11 -14.58
N ARG A 215 10.41 -42.13 -13.70
CA ARG A 215 11.31 -43.30 -13.67
C ARG A 215 11.30 -44.08 -14.99
N ARG A 216 12.50 -44.47 -15.45
CA ARG A 216 12.73 -45.36 -16.60
C ARG A 216 12.27 -46.80 -16.36
N ARG A 217 11.69 -47.40 -17.40
CA ARG A 217 12.01 -48.75 -17.87
C ARG A 217 12.17 -48.70 -19.40
N SER A 218 13.38 -48.54 -19.93
CA SER A 218 13.84 -49.16 -21.20
C SER A 218 15.27 -48.74 -21.57
N LEU A 219 15.87 -49.55 -22.46
CA LEU A 219 17.29 -49.81 -22.71
C LEU A 219 17.88 -49.13 -23.96
N PHE A 220 17.21 -48.14 -24.57
CA PHE A 220 17.70 -47.53 -25.83
C PHE A 220 17.75 -46.00 -25.79
N GLY A 221 18.84 -45.45 -26.33
CA GLY A 221 19.12 -44.02 -26.41
C GLY A 221 18.54 -43.39 -27.67
N GLY A 222 17.47 -42.61 -27.51
CA GLY A 222 17.00 -41.62 -28.48
C GLY A 222 17.53 -40.21 -28.18
N GLU A 223 17.32 -39.29 -29.12
CA GLU A 223 17.72 -37.89 -29.00
C GLU A 223 16.91 -37.15 -27.93
N ILE A 224 17.56 -36.32 -27.12
CA ILE A 224 16.94 -35.59 -26.01
C ILE A 224 16.66 -34.16 -26.47
N SER A 225 15.40 -33.73 -26.36
CA SER A 225 14.94 -32.39 -26.71
C SER A 225 14.41 -31.65 -25.47
N LEU A 226 14.74 -30.36 -25.38
CA LEU A 226 14.31 -29.47 -24.30
C LEU A 226 13.17 -28.59 -24.81
N TYR A 227 12.04 -28.64 -24.11
CA TYR A 227 10.89 -27.79 -24.38
C TYR A 227 10.65 -26.88 -23.18
N GLU A 228 10.64 -25.58 -23.43
CA GLU A 228 10.29 -24.57 -22.43
C GLU A 228 8.95 -23.98 -22.77
N LYS A 229 8.03 -23.99 -21.79
CA LYS A 229 6.73 -23.37 -21.94
C LYS A 229 6.52 -22.37 -20.80
N LYS A 230 6.16 -21.16 -21.18
CA LYS A 230 5.75 -20.11 -20.26
C LYS A 230 4.46 -20.55 -19.55
N ILE A 231 4.45 -20.51 -18.23
CA ILE A 231 3.19 -20.57 -17.47
C ILE A 231 2.74 -19.12 -17.32
N ILE A 232 1.60 -18.80 -17.94
CA ILE A 232 0.87 -17.59 -17.64
C ILE A 232 -0.09 -17.99 -16.51
N ILE A 233 0.06 -17.36 -15.34
CA ILE A 233 -0.90 -17.46 -14.23
C ILE A 233 -1.93 -16.35 -14.40
#